data_AF-A0A1Q6ZD71-F1
#
_entry.id   AF-A0A1Q6ZD71-F1
#
_cell.length_a   1.000
_cell.length_b   1.000
_cell.length_c   1.000
_cell.angle_alpha   90.00
_cell.angle_beta   90.00
_cell.angle_gamma   90.00
#
_symmetry.space_group_name_H-M   'P 1'
#
loop_
_entity.id
_entity.type
_entity.pdbx_description
1 polymer ?
#
loop_
_entity_poly.entity_id
_entity_poly.type
_entity_poly.pdbx_seq_one_letter_code
_entity_poly.pdbx_strand_id
1 'polypeptide(L)'
;MQSGARLDVNNFGGEIVVKTWNQNSVQVRSSHSSRSQVNVSATGSTVLVRTEGRRGPPSIVDLDITVPTWMGMTLSGTYTDISVDGAGGSVTAESVQGDIAVTGGTGNVALKSVEGGVTLAKTRGRIEVNSVQGDISIEEASGDITVETVNGDITLTRIDAANVEVNTVDGEVLYDGSIKPGGSYRLGTHDGDITVVIPPGTSVSGSLSTFDGDWDASFAVDTLRVARHRFTFAIGRGGNSARLELETFSGNIKLRRPGEVDLESRKHKNSGHSHNDRDNDNEQYN
;
A
#
# COMPACT_ATOMS: atom_id res chain seq x y z
N MET A 1 14.45 -2.16 27.50
CA MET A 1 14.75 -1.00 26.62
C MET A 1 14.10 0.27 27.19
N GLN A 2 14.63 1.45 26.86
CA GLN A 2 14.04 2.74 27.24
C GLN A 2 12.84 3.09 26.34
N SER A 3 11.86 3.82 26.89
CA SER A 3 10.73 4.37 26.13
C SER A 3 11.25 5.29 25.02
N GLY A 4 10.85 5.05 23.77
CA GLY A 4 11.28 5.82 22.61
C GLY A 4 12.40 5.19 21.77
N ALA A 5 12.81 3.96 22.08
CA ALA A 5 13.70 3.22 21.20
C ALA A 5 13.05 2.90 19.83
N ARG A 6 13.86 2.77 18.78
CA ARG A 6 13.43 2.42 17.42
C ARG A 6 14.25 1.27 16.85
N LEU A 7 13.63 0.50 15.97
CA LEU A 7 14.29 -0.55 15.19
C LEU A 7 14.72 0.03 13.84
N ASP A 8 15.95 -0.24 13.43
CA ASP A 8 16.48 0.06 12.10
C ASP A 8 17.04 -1.25 11.52
N VAL A 9 16.45 -1.72 10.42
CA VAL A 9 16.85 -2.96 9.74
C VAL A 9 17.24 -2.63 8.31
N ASN A 10 18.41 -3.10 7.93
CA ASN A 10 18.86 -3.10 6.54
C ASN A 10 19.25 -4.52 6.13
N ASN A 11 18.52 -5.06 5.16
CA ASN A 11 18.81 -6.33 4.54
C ASN A 11 19.13 -6.12 3.06
N PHE A 12 19.98 -6.99 2.51
CA PHE A 12 20.28 -6.97 1.08
C PHE A 12 19.39 -7.94 0.30
N GLY A 13 19.10 -9.13 0.87
CA GLY A 13 18.27 -10.12 0.19
C GLY A 13 17.67 -11.15 1.14
N GLY A 14 16.54 -11.75 0.76
CA GLY A 14 15.76 -12.67 1.59
C GLY A 14 14.50 -12.00 2.14
N GLU A 15 14.13 -12.31 3.38
CA GLU A 15 12.91 -11.75 4.00
C GLU A 15 13.22 -10.96 5.28
N ILE A 16 12.45 -9.90 5.54
CA ILE A 16 12.32 -9.28 6.86
C ILE A 16 10.91 -9.51 7.37
N VAL A 17 10.76 -10.41 8.34
CA VAL A 17 9.50 -10.63 9.07
C VAL A 17 9.57 -9.95 10.43
N VAL A 18 8.70 -8.98 10.67
CA VAL A 18 8.56 -8.31 11.96
C VAL A 18 7.22 -8.68 12.61
N LYS A 19 7.28 -9.13 13.86
CA LYS A 19 6.10 -9.34 14.71
C LYS A 19 6.20 -8.46 15.95
N THR A 20 5.06 -8.06 16.50
CA THR A 20 5.04 -7.29 17.75
C THR A 20 4.52 -8.06 18.96
N TRP A 21 5.00 -7.69 20.16
CA TRP A 21 4.57 -8.26 21.43
C TRP A 21 4.54 -7.24 22.57
N ASN A 22 3.93 -7.62 23.70
CA ASN A 22 3.81 -6.76 24.88
C ASN A 22 5.00 -6.86 25.85
N GLN A 23 6.18 -7.27 25.36
CA GLN A 23 7.41 -7.35 26.14
C GLN A 23 8.38 -6.24 25.72
N ASN A 24 9.15 -5.71 26.68
CA ASN A 24 10.14 -4.64 26.44
C ASN A 24 11.51 -5.17 26.01
N SER A 25 11.51 -6.15 25.11
CA SER A 25 12.66 -6.86 24.55
C SER A 25 12.53 -6.96 23.03
N VAL A 26 13.67 -7.04 22.34
CA VAL A 26 13.75 -7.31 20.91
C VAL A 26 14.42 -8.67 20.77
N GLN A 27 13.80 -9.55 19.99
CA GLN A 27 14.36 -10.83 19.59
C GLN A 27 14.68 -10.78 18.10
N VAL A 28 15.91 -11.10 17.74
CA VAL A 28 16.34 -11.25 16.34
C VAL A 28 16.74 -12.71 16.15
N ARG A 29 16.11 -13.36 15.19
CA ARG A 29 16.50 -14.66 14.67
C ARG A 29 16.85 -14.47 13.20
N SER A 30 17.81 -15.24 12.73
CA SER A 30 18.27 -15.13 11.36
C SER A 30 18.61 -16.49 10.79
N SER A 31 18.16 -16.76 9.58
CA SER A 31 18.59 -17.91 8.78
C SER A 31 19.52 -17.41 7.68
N HIS A 32 20.76 -17.90 7.66
CA HIS A 32 21.74 -17.50 6.65
C HIS A 32 22.86 -18.52 6.49
N SER A 33 23.55 -18.48 5.35
CA SER A 33 24.76 -19.26 5.13
C SER A 33 25.95 -18.75 5.95
N SER A 34 27.02 -19.55 6.05
CA SER A 34 28.27 -19.16 6.73
C SER A 34 29.04 -18.01 6.05
N ARG A 35 28.60 -17.58 4.85
CA ARG A 35 29.16 -16.45 4.10
C ARG A 35 28.55 -15.09 4.48
N SER A 36 27.39 -15.09 5.13
CA SER A 36 26.75 -13.89 5.68
C SER A 36 26.98 -13.78 7.18
N GLN A 37 26.88 -12.55 7.68
CA GLN A 37 26.85 -12.26 9.10
C GLN A 37 25.75 -11.24 9.39
N VAL A 38 25.05 -11.43 10.51
CA VAL A 38 24.08 -10.47 11.03
C VAL A 38 24.70 -9.74 12.21
N ASN A 39 24.82 -8.43 12.11
CA ASN A 39 25.32 -7.56 13.15
C ASN A 39 24.13 -6.88 13.83
N VAL A 40 23.93 -7.17 15.12
CA VAL A 40 22.91 -6.52 15.95
C VAL A 40 23.62 -5.61 16.95
N SER A 41 23.30 -4.33 16.94
CA SER A 41 23.88 -3.35 17.87
C SER A 41 22.81 -2.42 18.42
N ALA A 42 22.99 -1.96 19.65
CA ALA A 42 22.14 -0.93 20.25
C ALA A 42 22.98 0.33 20.42
N THR A 43 22.67 1.36 19.64
CA THR A 43 23.37 2.66 19.69
C THR A 43 22.38 3.73 20.13
N GLY A 44 22.56 4.28 21.32
CA GLY A 44 21.62 5.23 21.90
C GLY A 44 20.22 4.62 22.05
N SER A 45 19.24 5.20 21.36
CA SER A 45 17.85 4.73 21.32
C SER A 45 17.53 3.90 20.07
N THR A 46 18.52 3.44 19.31
CA THR A 46 18.27 2.66 18.08
C THR A 46 18.85 1.26 18.21
N VAL A 47 18.00 0.26 17.96
CA VAL A 47 18.42 -1.13 17.73
C VAL A 47 18.62 -1.29 16.24
N LEU A 48 19.87 -1.49 15.85
CA LEU A 48 20.29 -1.60 14.47
C LEU A 48 20.59 -3.06 14.13
N VAL A 49 19.95 -3.57 13.07
CA VAL A 49 20.17 -4.91 12.51
C VAL A 49 20.69 -4.74 11.09
N ARG A 50 21.93 -5.15 10.84
CA ARG A 50 22.56 -5.09 9.51
C ARG A 50 23.00 -6.46 9.04
N THR A 51 22.74 -6.77 7.79
CA THR A 51 23.26 -7.97 7.11
C THR A 51 24.48 -7.61 6.27
N GLU A 52 25.58 -8.30 6.47
CA GLU A 52 26.83 -8.06 5.75
C GLU A 52 27.38 -9.37 5.16
N GLY A 53 27.98 -9.28 3.97
CA GLY A 53 28.76 -10.37 3.40
C GLY A 53 30.17 -10.39 3.99
N ARG A 54 30.69 -11.58 4.36
CA ARG A 54 32.05 -11.70 4.89
C ARG A 54 33.14 -11.49 3.84
N ARG A 55 32.83 -11.76 2.57
CA ARG A 55 33.67 -11.50 1.38
C ARG A 55 32.75 -11.26 0.18
N GLY A 56 32.55 -10.00 -0.20
CA GLY A 56 31.71 -9.62 -1.34
C GLY A 56 30.27 -9.22 -0.95
N PRO A 57 29.35 -9.11 -1.92
CA PRO A 57 27.96 -8.74 -1.66
C PRO A 57 27.31 -9.74 -0.68
N PRO A 58 26.39 -9.29 0.18
CA PRO A 58 25.71 -10.18 1.13
C PRO A 58 24.96 -11.28 0.39
N SER A 59 24.96 -12.51 0.95
CA SER A 59 24.04 -13.57 0.49
C SER A 59 22.65 -13.38 1.11
N ILE A 60 21.66 -14.11 0.61
CA ILE A 60 20.29 -14.14 1.15
C ILE A 60 20.31 -14.41 2.67
N VAL A 61 19.62 -13.56 3.42
CA VAL A 61 19.43 -13.64 4.87
C VAL A 61 17.94 -13.45 5.17
N ASP A 62 17.35 -14.42 5.83
CA ASP A 62 15.98 -14.29 6.34
C ASP A 62 16.03 -13.83 7.79
N LEU A 63 15.29 -12.77 8.11
CA LEU A 63 15.26 -12.13 9.42
C LEU A 63 13.87 -12.28 10.04
N ASP A 64 13.82 -12.98 11.16
CA ASP A 64 12.63 -13.08 12.02
C ASP A 64 12.85 -12.20 13.25
N ILE A 65 12.18 -11.05 13.30
CA ILE A 65 12.35 -10.04 14.35
C ILE A 65 11.05 -9.90 15.14
N THR A 66 11.14 -10.01 16.46
CA THR A 66 10.02 -9.70 17.36
C THR A 66 10.36 -8.46 18.20
N VAL A 67 9.53 -7.42 18.12
CA VAL A 67 9.77 -6.12 18.78
C VAL A 67 8.61 -5.70 19.69
N PRO A 68 8.84 -4.80 20.68
CA PRO A 68 7.75 -4.24 21.48
C PRO A 68 6.72 -3.51 20.60
N THR A 69 5.43 -3.64 20.90
CA THR A 69 4.34 -3.00 20.13
C THR A 69 4.51 -1.50 19.95
N TRP A 70 5.03 -0.78 20.95
CA TRP A 70 5.24 0.66 20.92
C TRP A 70 6.44 1.11 20.07
N MET A 71 7.31 0.19 19.67
CA MET A 71 8.58 0.51 19.00
C MET A 71 8.32 0.92 17.55
N GLY A 72 8.79 2.11 17.17
CA GLY A 72 8.81 2.51 15.76
C GLY A 72 9.91 1.77 15.00
N MET A 73 9.69 1.52 13.72
CA MET A 73 10.61 0.74 12.88
C MET A 73 10.88 1.40 11.53
N THR A 74 12.12 1.28 11.08
CA THR A 74 12.58 1.58 9.73
C THR A 74 13.16 0.30 9.16
N LEU A 75 12.57 -0.20 8.08
CA LEU A 75 12.92 -1.44 7.42
C LEU A 75 13.34 -1.12 5.99
N SER A 76 14.49 -1.61 5.56
CA SER A 76 15.01 -1.35 4.22
C SER A 76 15.60 -2.60 3.59
N GLY A 77 15.32 -2.78 2.30
CA GLY A 77 15.66 -3.96 1.53
C GLY A 77 16.05 -3.64 0.07
N THR A 78 16.97 -4.40 -0.53
CA THR A 78 17.22 -4.30 -1.98
C THR A 78 16.54 -5.43 -2.74
N TYR A 79 16.72 -6.68 -2.31
CA TYR A 79 16.10 -7.88 -2.89
C TYR A 79 15.29 -8.60 -1.81
N THR A 80 14.42 -7.85 -1.13
CA THR A 80 13.87 -8.25 0.17
C THR A 80 12.37 -8.05 0.26
N ASP A 81 11.68 -9.12 0.60
CA ASP A 81 10.27 -9.06 1.00
C ASP A 81 10.18 -8.61 2.45
N ILE A 82 9.28 -7.68 2.74
CA ILE A 82 9.11 -7.09 4.07
C ILE A 82 7.69 -7.37 4.55
N SER A 83 7.58 -8.12 5.64
CA SER A 83 6.31 -8.43 6.30
C SER A 83 6.28 -7.87 7.71
N VAL A 84 5.25 -7.09 8.06
CA VAL A 84 5.05 -6.55 9.41
C VAL A 84 3.67 -6.95 9.93
N ASP A 85 3.64 -7.65 11.06
CA ASP A 85 2.41 -8.03 11.77
C ASP A 85 2.32 -7.32 13.13
N GLY A 86 1.43 -6.33 13.16
CA GLY A 86 1.17 -5.43 14.28
C GLY A 86 2.25 -4.36 14.42
N ALA A 87 1.82 -3.11 14.55
CA ALA A 87 2.67 -1.99 14.93
C ALA A 87 1.87 -0.93 15.70
N GLY A 88 2.27 -0.64 16.93
CA GLY A 88 1.74 0.49 17.71
C GLY A 88 2.55 1.76 17.50
N GLY A 89 3.82 1.63 17.10
CA GLY A 89 4.69 2.74 16.68
C GLY A 89 4.62 3.02 15.18
N SER A 90 5.37 4.04 14.73
CA SER A 90 5.48 4.38 13.31
C SER A 90 6.21 3.29 12.52
N VAL A 91 5.74 3.01 11.31
CA VAL A 91 6.37 2.06 10.38
C VAL A 91 6.87 2.82 9.16
N THR A 92 8.14 2.63 8.82
CA THR A 92 8.72 3.02 7.53
C THR A 92 9.32 1.78 6.90
N ALA A 93 8.85 1.39 5.71
CA ALA A 93 9.37 0.23 5.00
C ALA A 93 9.71 0.63 3.56
N GLU A 94 10.92 0.29 3.11
CA GLU A 94 11.40 0.60 1.78
C GLU A 94 12.01 -0.65 1.14
N SER A 95 11.56 -1.03 -0.05
CA SER A 95 12.15 -2.12 -0.83
C SER A 95 12.40 -1.67 -2.27
N VAL A 96 13.51 -2.13 -2.86
CA VAL A 96 13.79 -1.92 -4.28
C VAL A 96 13.17 -3.02 -5.11
N GLN A 97 13.43 -4.27 -4.77
CA GLN A 97 12.88 -5.45 -5.42
C GLN A 97 12.37 -6.41 -4.35
N GLY A 98 11.05 -6.51 -4.22
CA GLY A 98 10.39 -7.35 -3.22
C GLY A 98 9.08 -6.72 -2.73
N ASP A 99 8.20 -7.57 -2.22
CA ASP A 99 6.88 -7.14 -1.79
C ASP A 99 6.90 -6.56 -0.38
N ILE A 100 6.04 -5.58 -0.11
CA ILE A 100 5.84 -5.01 1.22
C ILE A 100 4.43 -5.35 1.69
N ALA A 101 4.32 -6.13 2.75
CA ALA A 101 3.08 -6.49 3.41
C ALA A 101 3.05 -5.96 4.85
N VAL A 102 2.08 -5.11 5.18
CA VAL A 102 1.90 -4.59 6.54
C VAL A 102 0.46 -4.85 6.99
N THR A 103 0.31 -5.58 8.10
CA THR A 103 -0.98 -5.80 8.74
C THR A 103 -1.00 -5.17 10.13
N GLY A 104 -1.98 -4.32 10.37
CA GLY A 104 -2.01 -3.45 11.54
C GLY A 104 -1.09 -2.24 11.38
N GLY A 105 -1.06 -1.39 12.40
CA GLY A 105 -0.35 -0.12 12.33
C GLY A 105 -1.21 0.99 12.91
N THR A 106 -0.64 1.73 13.87
CA THR A 106 -1.25 2.95 14.39
C THR A 106 -0.28 4.12 14.28
N GLY A 107 -0.78 5.29 13.87
CA GLY A 107 0.04 6.49 13.76
C GLY A 107 0.51 6.70 12.33
N ASN A 108 1.83 6.77 12.10
CA ASN A 108 2.40 7.05 10.78
C ASN A 108 2.90 5.75 10.13
N VAL A 109 2.39 5.42 8.94
CA VAL A 109 2.84 4.29 8.12
C VAL A 109 3.26 4.82 6.75
N ALA A 110 4.54 4.69 6.44
CA ALA A 110 5.13 5.14 5.18
C ALA A 110 5.78 3.95 4.46
N LEU A 111 5.25 3.57 3.29
CA LEU A 111 5.73 2.43 2.51
C LEU A 111 6.25 2.91 1.16
N LYS A 112 7.42 2.44 0.75
CA LYS A 112 7.99 2.73 -0.57
C LYS A 112 8.48 1.47 -1.27
N SER A 113 8.02 1.27 -2.49
CA SER A 113 8.48 0.18 -3.36
C SER A 113 9.00 0.75 -4.68
N VAL A 114 9.98 0.09 -5.29
CA VAL A 114 10.37 0.38 -6.68
C VAL A 114 9.81 -0.70 -7.61
N GLU A 115 10.06 -1.95 -7.30
CA GLU A 115 9.58 -3.12 -8.04
C GLU A 115 9.04 -4.17 -7.05
N GLY A 116 7.72 -4.25 -6.93
CA GLY A 116 7.06 -5.15 -5.98
C GLY A 116 5.74 -4.59 -5.52
N GLY A 117 4.80 -5.47 -5.19
CA GLY A 117 3.48 -5.10 -4.70
C GLY A 117 3.51 -4.56 -3.28
N VAL A 118 2.57 -3.68 -2.96
CA VAL A 118 2.36 -3.18 -1.59
C VAL A 118 0.98 -3.58 -1.11
N THR A 119 0.93 -4.36 -0.03
CA THR A 119 -0.32 -4.73 0.65
C THR A 119 -0.35 -4.14 2.05
N LEU A 120 -1.37 -3.35 2.35
CA LEU A 120 -1.61 -2.75 3.66
C LEU A 120 -3.00 -3.14 4.18
N ALA A 121 -3.07 -3.71 5.37
CA ALA A 121 -4.33 -4.12 5.99
C ALA A 121 -4.50 -3.56 7.40
N LYS A 122 -5.74 -3.26 7.82
CA LYS A 122 -6.13 -2.98 9.21
C LYS A 122 -5.35 -1.85 9.89
N THR A 123 -5.05 -0.80 9.14
CA THR A 123 -4.16 0.30 9.58
C THR A 123 -4.95 1.56 9.95
N ARG A 124 -4.47 2.32 10.94
CA ARG A 124 -5.11 3.59 11.37
C ARG A 124 -4.10 4.73 11.51
N GLY A 125 -4.39 5.88 10.93
CA GLY A 125 -3.61 7.12 11.12
C GLY A 125 -3.24 7.77 9.80
N ARG A 126 -1.99 8.23 9.66
CA ARG A 126 -1.44 8.79 8.43
C ARG A 126 -0.78 7.65 7.64
N ILE A 127 -1.28 7.40 6.45
CA ILE A 127 -0.82 6.35 5.55
C ILE A 127 -0.29 7.01 4.29
N GLU A 128 0.96 6.74 3.97
CA GLU A 128 1.64 7.21 2.76
C GLU A 128 2.25 6.00 2.05
N VAL A 129 1.82 5.73 0.82
CA VAL A 129 2.34 4.61 0.02
C VAL A 129 2.81 5.16 -1.32
N ASN A 130 4.09 4.95 -1.63
CA ASN A 130 4.68 5.33 -2.91
C ASN A 130 5.22 4.08 -3.60
N SER A 131 4.90 3.88 -4.87
CA SER A 131 5.47 2.81 -5.69
C SER A 131 5.95 3.35 -7.03
N VAL A 132 6.76 2.57 -7.75
CA VAL A 132 7.09 2.85 -9.15
C VAL A 132 6.45 1.78 -10.04
N GLN A 133 6.67 0.50 -9.72
CA GLN A 133 6.13 -0.64 -10.42
C GLN A 133 5.55 -1.64 -9.43
N GLY A 134 4.29 -2.01 -9.66
CA GLY A 134 3.59 -3.02 -8.87
C GLY A 134 2.31 -2.47 -8.25
N ASP A 135 1.39 -3.39 -8.00
CA ASP A 135 0.05 -3.03 -7.54
C ASP A 135 0.02 -2.68 -6.05
N ILE A 136 -0.89 -1.79 -5.70
CA ILE A 136 -1.11 -1.36 -4.32
C ILE A 136 -2.50 -1.79 -3.87
N SER A 137 -2.56 -2.58 -2.81
CA SER A 137 -3.81 -3.03 -2.17
C SER A 137 -3.88 -2.53 -0.74
N ILE A 138 -4.88 -1.69 -0.44
CA ILE A 138 -5.14 -1.18 0.91
C ILE A 138 -6.53 -1.64 1.35
N GLU A 139 -6.59 -2.32 2.49
CA GLU A 139 -7.82 -2.90 3.04
C GLU A 139 -8.02 -2.53 4.52
N GLU A 140 -9.25 -2.18 4.91
CA GLU A 140 -9.59 -1.81 6.30
C GLU A 140 -8.73 -0.68 6.87
N ALA A 141 -8.44 0.35 6.08
CA ALA A 141 -7.64 1.49 6.51
C ALA A 141 -8.50 2.69 6.95
N SER A 142 -8.01 3.47 7.91
CA SER A 142 -8.68 4.70 8.39
C SER A 142 -7.71 5.84 8.69
N GLY A 143 -8.17 7.08 8.58
CA GLY A 143 -7.39 8.30 8.82
C GLY A 143 -7.14 9.12 7.55
N ASP A 144 -5.90 9.54 7.32
CA ASP A 144 -5.45 10.26 6.12
C ASP A 144 -4.66 9.30 5.23
N ILE A 145 -5.05 9.18 3.95
CA ILE A 145 -4.43 8.22 3.02
C ILE A 145 -3.93 8.96 1.78
N THR A 146 -2.65 8.81 1.48
CA THR A 146 -2.01 9.26 0.24
C THR A 146 -1.34 8.08 -0.44
N VAL A 147 -1.65 7.83 -1.71
CA VAL A 147 -1.12 6.72 -2.50
C VAL A 147 -0.67 7.22 -3.85
N GLU A 148 0.57 6.95 -4.22
CA GLU A 148 1.12 7.31 -5.52
C GLU A 148 1.85 6.11 -6.14
N THR A 149 1.61 5.85 -7.42
CA THR A 149 2.43 4.91 -8.21
C THR A 149 2.66 5.45 -9.61
N VAL A 150 3.62 4.86 -10.34
CA VAL A 150 3.80 5.16 -11.77
C VAL A 150 3.04 4.12 -12.58
N ASN A 151 3.32 2.83 -12.37
CA ASN A 151 2.69 1.73 -13.09
C ASN A 151 2.16 0.69 -12.09
N GLY A 152 0.85 0.51 -12.07
CA GLY A 152 0.20 -0.49 -11.22
C GLY A 152 -1.23 -0.10 -10.86
N ASP A 153 -2.04 -1.11 -10.61
CA ASP A 153 -3.41 -0.94 -10.16
C ASP A 153 -3.42 -0.55 -8.68
N ILE A 154 -4.29 0.40 -8.32
CA ILE A 154 -4.49 0.82 -6.95
C ILE A 154 -5.89 0.42 -6.50
N THR A 155 -5.96 -0.49 -5.53
CA THR A 155 -7.22 -0.98 -4.96
C THR A 155 -7.34 -0.61 -3.49
N LEU A 156 -8.31 0.25 -3.18
CA LEU A 156 -8.67 0.66 -1.83
C LEU A 156 -10.01 0.05 -1.46
N THR A 157 -10.07 -0.79 -0.41
CA THR A 157 -11.30 -1.46 0.02
C THR A 157 -11.58 -1.29 1.50
N ARG A 158 -12.87 -1.16 1.85
CA ARG A 158 -13.33 -0.97 3.23
C ARG A 158 -12.66 0.22 3.93
N ILE A 159 -12.46 1.31 3.19
CA ILE A 159 -11.77 2.52 3.68
C ILE A 159 -12.69 3.38 4.56
N ASP A 160 -12.17 3.85 5.68
CA ASP A 160 -12.82 4.75 6.63
C ASP A 160 -11.99 6.03 6.85
N ALA A 161 -11.90 6.86 5.82
CA ALA A 161 -11.07 8.06 5.78
C ALA A 161 -11.87 9.28 5.33
N ALA A 162 -11.52 10.47 5.84
CA ALA A 162 -12.09 11.74 5.37
C ALA A 162 -11.20 12.42 4.31
N ASN A 163 -9.93 12.04 4.22
CA ASN A 163 -8.98 12.56 3.24
C ASN A 163 -8.31 11.39 2.53
N VAL A 164 -8.52 11.31 1.22
CA VAL A 164 -7.92 10.27 0.36
C VAL A 164 -7.40 10.93 -0.91
N GLU A 165 -6.12 10.75 -1.18
CA GLU A 165 -5.46 11.17 -2.41
C GLU A 165 -4.79 9.97 -3.05
N VAL A 166 -5.15 9.66 -4.30
CA VAL A 166 -4.62 8.53 -5.05
C VAL A 166 -4.24 9.00 -6.44
N ASN A 167 -3.01 8.74 -6.86
CA ASN A 167 -2.56 9.04 -8.21
C ASN A 167 -1.77 7.85 -8.79
N THR A 168 -2.02 7.53 -10.06
CA THR A 168 -1.17 6.64 -10.87
C THR A 168 -0.89 7.26 -12.24
N VAL A 169 0.11 6.79 -12.97
CA VAL A 169 0.28 7.16 -14.38
C VAL A 169 -0.40 6.12 -15.26
N ASP A 170 -0.03 4.85 -15.13
CA ASP A 170 -0.65 3.73 -15.85
C ASP A 170 -1.20 2.73 -14.84
N GLY A 171 -2.51 2.52 -14.88
CA GLY A 171 -3.20 1.61 -13.97
C GLY A 171 -4.60 2.05 -13.59
N GLU A 172 -5.39 1.06 -13.19
CA GLU A 172 -6.76 1.26 -12.74
C GLU A 172 -6.81 1.69 -11.27
N VAL A 173 -7.70 2.62 -10.95
CA VAL A 173 -7.93 3.06 -9.56
C VAL A 173 -9.32 2.60 -9.12
N LEU A 174 -9.37 1.83 -8.05
CA LEU A 174 -10.62 1.43 -7.41
C LEU A 174 -10.68 1.95 -5.97
N TYR A 175 -11.73 2.73 -5.69
CA TYR A 175 -12.06 3.16 -4.34
C TYR A 175 -13.39 2.54 -3.89
N ASP A 176 -13.33 1.66 -2.90
CA ASP A 176 -14.48 1.14 -2.15
C ASP A 176 -14.34 1.49 -0.67
N GLY A 177 -15.07 2.50 -0.23
CA GLY A 177 -15.00 3.00 1.14
C GLY A 177 -16.13 3.93 1.51
N SER A 178 -16.13 4.35 2.76
CA SER A 178 -17.04 5.39 3.24
C SER A 178 -16.69 6.74 2.61
N ILE A 179 -17.70 7.58 2.42
CA ILE A 179 -17.54 8.97 2.00
C ILE A 179 -18.07 9.85 3.13
N LYS A 180 -17.16 10.54 3.83
CA LYS A 180 -17.46 11.34 5.01
C LYS A 180 -17.97 12.72 4.62
N PRO A 181 -19.00 13.26 5.32
CA PRO A 181 -19.45 14.64 5.11
C PRO A 181 -18.28 15.64 5.27
N GLY A 182 -18.10 16.52 4.28
CA GLY A 182 -16.99 17.48 4.25
C GLY A 182 -15.61 16.88 3.99
N GLY A 183 -15.51 15.58 3.71
CA GLY A 183 -14.24 14.93 3.33
C GLY A 183 -13.77 15.32 1.93
N SER A 184 -12.51 15.05 1.64
CA SER A 184 -11.84 15.31 0.36
C SER A 184 -11.31 14.01 -0.23
N TYR A 185 -11.74 13.70 -1.45
CA TYR A 185 -11.37 12.49 -2.18
C TYR A 185 -10.88 12.91 -3.56
N ARG A 186 -9.59 12.68 -3.83
CA ARG A 186 -8.95 12.96 -5.11
C ARG A 186 -8.37 11.67 -5.67
N LEU A 187 -8.81 11.27 -6.85
CA LEU A 187 -8.40 10.03 -7.50
C LEU A 187 -8.01 10.36 -8.93
N GLY A 188 -6.77 10.06 -9.31
CA GLY A 188 -6.18 10.39 -10.59
C GLY A 188 -5.48 9.20 -11.23
N THR A 189 -5.59 9.08 -12.55
CA THR A 189 -4.72 8.24 -13.38
C THR A 189 -4.41 8.99 -14.68
N HIS A 190 -3.36 8.66 -15.42
CA HIS A 190 -3.21 9.18 -16.79
C HIS A 190 -3.86 8.20 -17.76
N ASP A 191 -3.41 6.95 -17.73
CA ASP A 191 -3.91 5.85 -18.54
C ASP A 191 -4.52 4.77 -17.65
N GLY A 192 -5.85 4.83 -17.49
CA GLY A 192 -6.55 3.84 -16.69
C GLY A 192 -7.97 4.25 -16.30
N ASP A 193 -8.77 3.24 -15.96
CA ASP A 193 -10.14 3.44 -15.48
C ASP A 193 -10.14 3.84 -14.00
N ILE A 194 -11.04 4.74 -13.62
CA ILE A 194 -11.32 5.07 -12.22
C ILE A 194 -12.70 4.55 -11.86
N THR A 195 -12.78 3.68 -10.86
CA THR A 195 -14.04 3.20 -10.31
C THR A 195 -14.18 3.67 -8.86
N VAL A 196 -15.31 4.32 -8.56
CA VAL A 196 -15.63 4.80 -7.21
C VAL A 196 -16.96 4.22 -6.77
N VAL A 197 -16.96 3.57 -5.61
CA VAL A 197 -18.16 3.10 -4.94
C VAL A 197 -18.73 4.24 -4.10
N ILE A 198 -19.99 4.59 -4.32
CA ILE A 198 -20.70 5.63 -3.59
C ILE A 198 -21.80 4.99 -2.73
N PRO A 199 -21.63 4.94 -1.40
CA PRO A 199 -22.65 4.40 -0.49
C PRO A 199 -23.98 5.19 -0.56
N PRO A 200 -25.14 4.53 -0.37
CA PRO A 200 -26.43 5.21 -0.32
C PRO A 200 -26.49 6.24 0.83
N GLY A 201 -27.20 7.35 0.61
CA GLY A 201 -27.36 8.40 1.62
C GLY A 201 -26.15 9.33 1.77
N THR A 202 -25.11 9.17 0.95
CA THR A 202 -23.98 10.09 0.91
C THR A 202 -24.33 11.37 0.16
N SER A 203 -23.75 12.49 0.59
CA SER A 203 -23.81 13.76 -0.13
C SER A 203 -22.43 14.09 -0.69
N VAL A 204 -22.34 14.26 -2.00
CA VAL A 204 -21.09 14.47 -2.73
C VAL A 204 -21.28 15.62 -3.70
N SER A 205 -20.32 16.51 -3.77
CA SER A 205 -20.20 17.50 -4.84
C SER A 205 -18.82 17.33 -5.46
N GLY A 206 -18.77 17.19 -6.78
CA GLY A 206 -17.53 16.79 -7.40
C GLY A 206 -17.41 17.20 -8.85
N SER A 207 -16.22 16.95 -9.37
CA SER A 207 -15.93 17.04 -10.79
C SER A 207 -15.23 15.78 -11.26
N LEU A 208 -15.59 15.36 -12.46
CA LEU A 208 -14.92 14.31 -13.20
C LEU A 208 -14.39 14.89 -14.52
N SER A 209 -13.19 14.49 -14.91
CA SER A 209 -12.59 14.87 -16.20
C SER A 209 -11.90 13.69 -16.86
N THR A 210 -12.17 13.53 -18.16
CA THR A 210 -11.52 12.58 -19.06
C THR A 210 -11.38 13.20 -20.44
N PHE A 211 -10.26 12.97 -21.13
CA PHE A 211 -9.97 13.55 -22.44
C PHE A 211 -10.50 12.65 -23.56
N ASP A 212 -10.12 11.38 -23.55
CA ASP A 212 -10.48 10.39 -24.58
C ASP A 212 -11.41 9.26 -24.07
N GLY A 213 -11.84 9.31 -22.81
CA GLY A 213 -12.76 8.34 -22.22
C GLY A 213 -14.18 8.86 -21.99
N ASP A 214 -15.02 7.97 -21.48
CA ASP A 214 -16.40 8.27 -21.09
C ASP A 214 -16.59 8.14 -19.56
N TRP A 215 -17.76 8.56 -19.08
CA TRP A 215 -18.15 8.30 -17.69
C TRP A 215 -19.56 7.76 -17.61
N ASP A 216 -19.80 6.92 -16.60
CA ASP A 216 -21.12 6.36 -16.37
C ASP A 216 -21.38 6.14 -14.86
N ALA A 217 -22.66 6.16 -14.49
CA ALA A 217 -23.12 5.92 -13.14
C ALA A 217 -24.28 4.93 -13.13
N SER A 218 -24.27 3.98 -12.19
CA SER A 218 -25.35 3.01 -12.01
C SER A 218 -26.58 3.57 -11.29
N PHE A 219 -26.59 4.87 -11.00
CA PHE A 219 -27.64 5.58 -10.28
C PHE A 219 -27.81 7.00 -10.81
N ALA A 220 -28.94 7.63 -10.48
CA ALA A 220 -29.21 9.01 -10.88
C ALA A 220 -28.23 10.00 -10.23
N VAL A 221 -27.63 10.86 -11.06
CA VAL A 221 -26.70 11.91 -10.66
C VAL A 221 -27.26 13.26 -11.11
N ASP A 222 -27.28 14.25 -10.22
CA ASP A 222 -27.71 15.61 -10.56
C ASP A 222 -26.53 16.34 -11.24
N THR A 223 -26.56 16.42 -12.57
CA THR A 223 -25.53 17.12 -13.34
C THR A 223 -25.73 18.63 -13.23
N LEU A 224 -24.73 19.34 -12.71
CA LEU A 224 -24.79 20.79 -12.52
C LEU A 224 -24.22 21.55 -13.72
N ARG A 225 -23.09 21.08 -14.26
CA ARG A 225 -22.41 21.72 -15.39
C ARG A 225 -21.68 20.70 -16.25
N VAL A 226 -21.77 20.89 -17.56
CA VAL A 226 -21.00 20.14 -18.54
C VAL A 226 -20.13 21.12 -19.32
N ALA A 227 -18.82 20.91 -19.30
CA ALA A 227 -17.84 21.62 -20.11
C ALA A 227 -17.09 20.61 -20.99
N ARG A 228 -16.30 21.09 -21.95
CA ARG A 228 -15.46 20.23 -22.79
C ARG A 228 -14.47 19.47 -21.89
N HIS A 229 -14.67 18.15 -21.76
CA HIS A 229 -13.86 17.21 -20.97
C HIS A 229 -13.95 17.34 -19.44
N ARG A 230 -14.86 18.17 -18.91
CA ARG A 230 -15.09 18.30 -17.46
C ARG A 230 -16.56 18.36 -17.14
N PHE A 231 -16.99 17.51 -16.21
CA PHE A 231 -18.36 17.42 -15.75
C PHE A 231 -18.40 17.69 -14.26
N THR A 232 -19.31 18.55 -13.84
CA THR A 232 -19.55 18.87 -12.42
C THR A 232 -20.89 18.29 -12.03
N PHE A 233 -20.91 17.56 -10.92
CA PHE A 233 -22.09 16.84 -10.46
C PHE A 233 -22.30 17.04 -8.96
N ALA A 234 -23.53 16.79 -8.53
CA ALA A 234 -23.88 16.62 -7.14
C ALA A 234 -24.70 15.33 -6.95
N ILE A 235 -24.51 14.71 -5.80
CA ILE A 235 -25.26 13.53 -5.34
C ILE A 235 -25.74 13.85 -3.94
N GLY A 236 -27.02 13.60 -3.67
CA GLY A 236 -27.62 13.88 -2.37
C GLY A 236 -27.88 15.37 -2.13
N ARG A 237 -28.67 15.66 -1.11
CA ARG A 237 -29.03 17.03 -0.69
C ARG A 237 -28.55 17.23 0.74
N GLY A 238 -27.34 17.76 0.89
CA GLY A 238 -26.73 18.00 2.19
C GLY A 238 -25.86 19.25 2.19
N GLY A 239 -25.86 20.01 3.28
CA GLY A 239 -25.06 21.24 3.41
C GLY A 239 -23.56 21.00 3.64
N ASN A 240 -23.16 19.76 3.91
CA ASN A 240 -21.76 19.36 4.14
C ASN A 240 -21.36 18.20 3.20
N SER A 241 -21.53 18.42 1.90
CA SER A 241 -21.15 17.43 0.88
C SER A 241 -19.65 17.18 0.89
N ALA A 242 -19.27 15.91 0.70
CA ALA A 242 -17.88 15.56 0.42
C ALA A 242 -17.44 16.11 -0.93
N ARG A 243 -16.16 16.43 -1.08
CA ARG A 243 -15.55 16.84 -2.34
C ARG A 243 -14.96 15.62 -3.04
N LEU A 244 -15.39 15.35 -4.27
CA LEU A 244 -14.87 14.24 -5.08
C LEU A 244 -14.29 14.78 -6.39
N GLU A 245 -12.99 14.61 -6.58
CA GLU A 245 -12.25 15.03 -7.78
C GLU A 245 -11.69 13.79 -8.47
N LEU A 246 -12.16 13.51 -9.69
CA LEU A 246 -11.77 12.35 -10.48
C LEU A 246 -11.15 12.80 -11.79
N GLU A 247 -9.97 12.30 -12.14
CA GLU A 247 -9.27 12.71 -13.35
C GLU A 247 -8.57 11.52 -14.01
N THR A 248 -8.86 11.29 -15.29
CA THR A 248 -8.13 10.36 -16.15
C THR A 248 -7.86 11.01 -17.50
N PHE A 249 -6.83 10.60 -18.25
CA PHE A 249 -6.62 11.12 -19.61
C PHE A 249 -7.33 10.24 -20.63
N SER A 250 -7.04 8.94 -20.65
CA SER A 250 -7.53 8.00 -21.68
C SER A 250 -8.57 6.99 -21.19
N GLY A 251 -8.84 6.93 -19.87
CA GLY A 251 -9.73 5.92 -19.31
C GLY A 251 -11.14 6.41 -18.97
N ASN A 252 -11.96 5.46 -18.51
CA ASN A 252 -13.34 5.70 -18.15
C ASN A 252 -13.50 5.94 -16.65
N ILE A 253 -14.49 6.76 -16.30
CA ILE A 253 -14.85 7.02 -14.90
C ILE A 253 -16.19 6.36 -14.58
N LYS A 254 -16.19 5.45 -13.61
CA LYS A 254 -17.34 4.62 -13.23
C LYS A 254 -17.76 4.92 -11.80
N LEU A 255 -19.00 5.39 -11.63
CA LEU A 255 -19.62 5.53 -10.31
C LEU A 255 -20.55 4.34 -10.06
N ARG A 256 -20.32 3.61 -8.97
CA ARG A 256 -21.01 2.35 -8.66
C ARG A 256 -21.64 2.34 -7.28
N ARG A 257 -22.62 1.48 -7.06
CA ARG A 257 -23.14 1.16 -5.72
C ARG A 257 -22.31 0.06 -5.07
N PRO A 258 -22.33 -0.03 -3.73
CA PRO A 258 -21.73 -1.17 -3.03
C PRO A 258 -22.26 -2.50 -3.58
N GLY A 259 -21.35 -3.43 -3.89
CA GLY A 259 -21.67 -4.75 -4.45
C GLY A 259 -21.76 -4.83 -5.98
N GLU A 260 -21.63 -3.71 -6.71
CA GLU A 260 -21.59 -3.70 -8.18
C GLU A 260 -20.17 -3.77 -8.76
N VAL A 261 -19.16 -3.78 -7.90
CA VAL A 261 -17.76 -3.94 -8.29
C VAL A 261 -17.35 -5.39 -8.06
N ASP A 262 -16.92 -6.06 -9.11
CA ASP A 262 -16.35 -7.39 -9.02
C ASP A 262 -14.88 -7.29 -8.58
N LEU A 263 -14.64 -7.62 -7.30
CA LEU A 263 -13.31 -7.65 -6.69
C LEU A 263 -12.59 -8.99 -6.92
N GLU A 264 -13.32 -10.06 -7.26
CA GLU A 264 -12.77 -11.42 -7.39
C GLU A 264 -12.04 -11.60 -8.72
N SER A 265 -12.60 -11.07 -9.82
CA SER A 265 -11.93 -11.11 -11.13
C SER A 265 -10.64 -10.30 -11.18
N ARG A 266 -10.50 -9.28 -10.31
CA ARG A 266 -9.28 -8.46 -10.20
C ARG A 266 -8.12 -9.21 -9.54
N LYS A 267 -8.38 -10.03 -8.52
CA LYS A 267 -7.34 -10.86 -7.87
C LYS A 267 -6.70 -11.88 -8.82
N HIS A 268 -7.45 -12.39 -9.80
CA HIS A 268 -6.97 -13.41 -10.74
C HIS A 268 -6.08 -12.88 -11.87
N LYS A 269 -6.14 -11.59 -12.24
CA LYS A 269 -5.17 -11.00 -13.17
C LYS A 269 -3.74 -11.03 -12.60
N ASN A 270 -3.60 -10.97 -11.27
CA ASN A 270 -2.32 -10.73 -10.61
C ASN A 270 -1.53 -12.00 -10.22
N SER A 271 -2.17 -13.18 -10.23
CA SER A 271 -1.48 -14.44 -9.90
C SER A 271 -0.69 -15.05 -11.07
N GLY A 272 -0.60 -14.36 -12.22
CA GLY A 272 0.02 -14.88 -13.45
C GLY A 272 1.55 -14.82 -13.50
N HIS A 273 2.22 -14.19 -12.53
CA HIS A 273 3.68 -14.07 -12.46
C HIS A 273 4.31 -14.90 -11.31
N SER A 274 3.76 -16.08 -11.02
CA SER A 274 4.45 -17.06 -10.19
C SER A 274 5.47 -17.83 -11.01
N HIS A 275 6.74 -17.66 -10.65
CA HIS A 275 7.91 -18.50 -10.91
C HIS A 275 7.76 -19.67 -11.91
N ASN A 276 8.51 -19.58 -13.01
CA ASN A 276 8.93 -20.76 -13.77
C ASN A 276 9.77 -21.63 -12.84
N ASP A 277 9.22 -22.77 -12.44
CA ASP A 277 9.91 -23.82 -11.72
C ASP A 277 11.17 -24.21 -12.48
N ARG A 278 12.30 -24.19 -11.77
CA ARG A 278 13.56 -24.74 -12.24
C ARG A 278 13.42 -26.25 -12.33
N ASP A 279 13.49 -26.77 -13.55
CA ASP A 279 13.72 -28.18 -13.79
C ASP A 279 15.00 -28.63 -13.08
N ASN A 280 14.83 -29.70 -12.32
CA ASN A 280 15.77 -30.27 -11.37
C ASN A 280 16.59 -31.34 -12.11
N ASP A 281 17.71 -30.95 -12.71
CA ASP A 281 18.67 -31.91 -13.26
C ASP A 281 19.57 -32.46 -12.16
N ASN A 282 19.26 -33.70 -11.82
CA ASN A 282 19.89 -34.55 -10.84
C ASN A 282 21.09 -35.27 -11.49
N GLU A 283 22.31 -34.75 -11.33
CA GLU A 283 23.52 -35.50 -11.65
C GLU A 283 24.24 -35.94 -10.37
N GLN A 284 24.02 -37.22 -10.03
CA GLN A 284 24.89 -37.98 -9.16
C GLN A 284 26.23 -38.23 -9.88
N TYR A 285 27.35 -37.99 -9.19
CA TYR A 285 28.60 -38.68 -9.49
C TYR A 285 29.08 -39.43 -8.26
N ASN A 286 29.40 -40.71 -8.51
CA ASN A 286 30.00 -41.71 -7.64
C ASN A 286 31.40 -41.30 -7.15
#